data_AF-A0A3G6UTV6-F1
#
_entry.id   AF-A0A3G6UTV6-F1
#
_cell.length_a   1.000
_cell.length_b   1.000
_cell.length_c   1.000
_cell.angle_alpha   90.00
_cell.angle_beta   90.00
_cell.angle_gamma   90.00
#
_symmetry.space_group_name_H-M   'P 1'
#
loop_
_entity.id
_entity.type
_entity.pdbx_description
1 polymer ?
#
loop_
_entity_poly.entity_id
_entity_poly.type
_entity_poly.pdbx_seq_one_letter_code
_entity_poly.pdbx_strand_id
1 'polypeptide(L)'
;MNRLGTIIEVKANPRLSRIGLIVTILVILICIWFTYDSLFSGSNYRLLGFLGGGAGTFFGFYFLIHSAPVFFRKDKTLFEIVPGPDGRIQSKDNYVEMKDIKDVRIQHKGVSLRSWLYYDLVIFTKQNKKIRIKTYNVLHEQDFMPYKRDYITPFIN
;
A
#
# COMPACT_ATOMS: atom_id res chain seq x y z
N MET A 1 0.11 33.35 -6.80
CA MET A 1 -0.41 33.19 -5.43
C MET A 1 0.38 32.09 -4.74
N ASN A 2 1.22 32.45 -3.77
CA ASN A 2 2.05 31.53 -2.98
C ASN A 2 1.16 30.61 -2.12
N ARG A 3 1.17 29.30 -2.39
CA ARG A 3 0.60 28.25 -1.52
C ARG A 3 1.65 27.69 -0.55
N LEU A 4 2.48 28.56 0.04
CA LEU A 4 3.45 28.15 1.05
C LEU A 4 2.71 28.10 2.40
N GLY A 5 2.34 26.90 2.85
CA GLY A 5 1.78 26.69 4.20
C GLY A 5 0.65 25.67 4.33
N THR A 6 0.04 25.20 3.23
CA THR A 6 -1.02 24.18 3.32
C THR A 6 -0.41 22.79 3.29
N ILE A 7 -0.61 22.02 4.37
CA ILE A 7 -0.27 20.60 4.43
C ILE A 7 -1.11 19.86 3.38
N ILE A 8 -0.46 19.11 2.50
CA ILE A 8 -1.12 18.33 1.45
C ILE A 8 -1.26 16.88 1.93
N GLU A 9 -2.48 16.47 2.26
CA GLU A 9 -2.79 15.09 2.61
C GLU A 9 -2.92 14.22 1.36
N VAL A 10 -2.07 13.20 1.23
CA VAL A 10 -2.22 12.17 0.20
C VAL A 10 -3.07 11.05 0.75
N LYS A 11 -4.29 10.92 0.23
CA LYS A 11 -5.31 9.98 0.74
C LYS A 11 -5.35 8.69 -0.08
N ALA A 12 -5.72 7.61 0.60
CA ALA A 12 -6.07 6.35 -0.03
C ALA A 12 -7.25 6.53 -0.99
N ASN A 13 -7.19 5.87 -2.14
CA ASN A 13 -8.31 5.84 -3.07
C ASN A 13 -9.49 5.07 -2.43
N PRO A 14 -10.64 5.72 -2.18
CA PRO A 14 -11.76 5.10 -1.47
C PRO A 14 -12.49 4.03 -2.30
N ARG A 15 -12.38 4.07 -3.63
CA ARG A 15 -12.92 3.01 -4.50
C ARG A 15 -12.07 1.75 -4.40
N LEU A 16 -10.74 1.90 -4.54
CA LEU A 16 -9.80 0.77 -4.42
C LEU A 16 -9.85 0.13 -3.03
N SER A 17 -9.96 0.96 -1.98
CA SER A 17 -10.10 0.46 -0.60
C SER A 17 -11.35 -0.41 -0.41
N ARG A 18 -12.50 0.02 -0.95
CA ARG A 18 -13.76 -0.73 -0.84
C ARG A 18 -13.74 -2.00 -1.68
N ILE A 19 -13.31 -1.90 -2.94
CA ILE A 19 -13.21 -3.06 -3.84
C ILE A 19 -12.22 -4.08 -3.25
N GLY A 20 -11.07 -3.61 -2.76
CA GLY A 20 -10.07 -4.45 -2.12
C GLY A 20 -10.64 -5.22 -0.92
N LEU A 21 -11.42 -4.58 -0.05
CA LEU A 21 -12.05 -5.25 1.08
C LEU A 21 -13.05 -6.34 0.63
N ILE A 22 -13.94 -5.99 -0.32
CA ILE A 22 -14.96 -6.92 -0.83
C ILE A 22 -14.31 -8.14 -1.48
N VAL A 23 -13.33 -7.91 -2.37
CA VAL A 23 -12.60 -8.99 -3.05
C VAL A 23 -11.88 -9.87 -2.03
N THR A 24 -11.24 -9.27 -1.02
CA THR A 24 -10.53 -10.03 0.02
C THR A 24 -11.47 -10.95 0.78
N ILE A 25 -12.63 -10.46 1.21
CA ILE A 25 -13.64 -11.26 1.93
C ILE A 25 -14.17 -12.38 1.03
N LEU A 26 -14.53 -12.07 -0.22
CA LEU A 26 -15.03 -13.07 -1.16
C LEU A 26 -14.01 -14.17 -1.44
N VAL A 27 -12.74 -13.81 -1.66
CA VAL A 27 -11.66 -14.78 -1.87
C VAL A 27 -11.48 -15.67 -0.67
N ILE A 28 -11.46 -15.12 0.55
CA ILE A 28 -11.37 -15.93 1.79
C ILE A 28 -12.51 -16.93 1.86
N LEU A 29 -13.76 -16.49 1.67
CA LEU A 29 -14.94 -17.36 1.76
C LEU A 29 -14.92 -18.48 0.70
N ILE A 30 -14.59 -18.13 -0.55
CA ILE A 30 -14.49 -19.09 -1.65
C ILE A 30 -13.39 -20.11 -1.37
N CYS A 31 -12.21 -19.66 -0.92
CA CYS A 31 -11.09 -20.55 -0.63
C CYS A 31 -11.37 -21.48 0.55
N ILE A 32 -12.01 -20.99 1.62
CA ILE A 32 -12.46 -21.83 2.74
C ILE A 32 -13.44 -22.89 2.25
N TRP A 33 -14.42 -22.49 1.43
CA TRP A 33 -15.40 -23.41 0.88
C TRP A 33 -14.74 -24.49 0.00
N PHE A 34 -13.81 -24.12 -0.88
CA PHE A 34 -13.04 -25.08 -1.69
C PHE A 34 -12.22 -26.05 -0.83
N THR A 35 -11.57 -25.57 0.23
CA THR A 35 -10.84 -26.42 1.17
C THR A 35 -11.78 -27.41 1.85
N TYR A 36 -12.93 -26.94 2.32
CA TYR A 36 -13.94 -27.78 2.97
C TYR A 36 -14.47 -28.84 2.00
N ASP A 37 -14.94 -28.44 0.81
CA ASP A 37 -15.46 -29.36 -0.20
C ASP A 37 -14.42 -30.43 -0.58
N SER A 38 -13.16 -30.03 -0.73
CA SER A 38 -12.07 -30.97 -1.04
C SER A 38 -11.80 -31.98 0.07
N LEU A 39 -12.04 -31.64 1.34
CA LEU A 39 -11.86 -32.57 2.45
C LEU A 39 -13.00 -33.59 2.53
N PHE A 40 -14.24 -33.21 2.17
CA PHE A 40 -15.43 -34.01 2.49
C PHE A 40 -16.14 -34.61 1.28
N SER A 41 -16.03 -34.03 0.08
CA SER A 41 -16.89 -34.36 -1.07
C SER A 41 -16.37 -35.47 -1.98
N GLY A 42 -15.28 -36.15 -1.61
CA GLY A 42 -14.78 -37.32 -2.34
C GLY A 42 -14.30 -37.06 -3.77
N SER A 43 -14.03 -35.80 -4.16
CA SER A 43 -13.67 -35.44 -5.54
C SER A 43 -12.32 -36.03 -5.99
N ASN A 44 -12.03 -36.02 -7.30
CA ASN A 44 -10.72 -36.42 -7.82
C ASN A 44 -9.62 -35.36 -7.60
N TYR A 45 -9.99 -34.15 -7.16
CA TYR A 45 -9.10 -32.99 -7.03
C TYR A 45 -8.82 -32.59 -5.58
N ARG A 46 -9.04 -33.50 -4.62
CA ARG A 46 -9.00 -33.19 -3.17
C ARG A 46 -7.68 -32.57 -2.72
N LEU A 47 -6.56 -33.10 -3.19
CA LEU A 47 -5.25 -32.56 -2.83
C LEU A 47 -5.07 -31.14 -3.35
N LEU A 48 -5.44 -30.89 -4.62
CA LEU A 48 -5.29 -29.58 -5.24
C LEU A 48 -6.22 -28.54 -4.58
N GLY A 49 -7.48 -28.90 -4.32
CA GLY A 49 -8.44 -27.99 -3.70
C GLY A 49 -8.16 -27.75 -2.20
N PHE A 50 -7.64 -28.76 -1.48
CA PHE A 50 -7.17 -28.58 -0.10
C PHE A 50 -5.96 -27.63 -0.05
N LEU A 51 -4.91 -27.91 -0.83
CA LEU A 51 -3.69 -27.08 -0.83
C LEU A 51 -3.94 -25.68 -1.42
N GLY A 52 -4.66 -25.61 -2.54
CA GLY A 52 -4.99 -24.35 -3.22
C GLY A 52 -5.94 -23.48 -2.41
N GLY A 53 -7.02 -24.06 -1.88
CA GLY A 53 -7.95 -23.36 -1.00
C GLY A 53 -7.29 -22.96 0.33
N GLY A 54 -6.43 -23.82 0.90
CA GLY A 54 -5.71 -23.52 2.13
C GLY A 54 -4.73 -22.36 1.94
N ALA A 55 -3.94 -22.41 0.87
CA ALA A 55 -3.02 -21.33 0.50
C ALA A 55 -3.79 -20.03 0.21
N GLY A 56 -4.88 -20.09 -0.56
CA GLY A 56 -5.73 -18.93 -0.86
C GLY A 56 -6.34 -18.30 0.40
N THR A 57 -6.80 -19.12 1.34
CA THR A 57 -7.29 -18.67 2.65
C THR A 57 -6.19 -17.98 3.45
N PHE A 58 -5.01 -18.60 3.54
CA PHE A 58 -3.85 -18.01 4.21
C PHE A 58 -3.48 -16.64 3.61
N PHE A 59 -3.36 -16.53 2.29
CA PHE A 59 -3.04 -15.28 1.62
C PHE A 59 -4.16 -14.24 1.73
N GLY A 60 -5.43 -14.66 1.70
CA GLY A 60 -6.58 -13.79 1.92
C GLY A 60 -6.54 -13.14 3.31
N PHE A 61 -6.34 -13.92 4.37
CA PHE A 61 -6.17 -13.38 5.73
C PHE A 61 -4.91 -12.53 5.85
N TYR A 62 -3.79 -12.95 5.25
CA TYR A 62 -2.57 -12.15 5.21
C TYR A 62 -2.85 -10.77 4.61
N PHE A 63 -3.59 -10.71 3.50
CA PHE A 63 -3.96 -9.46 2.85
C PHE A 63 -4.90 -8.61 3.72
N LEU A 64 -5.93 -9.23 4.31
CA LEU A 64 -6.89 -8.57 5.19
C LEU A 64 -6.20 -7.88 6.37
N ILE A 65 -5.31 -8.59 7.08
CA ILE A 65 -4.60 -8.08 8.25
C ILE A 65 -3.68 -6.92 7.85
N HIS A 66 -2.90 -7.08 6.77
CA HIS A 66 -1.93 -6.07 6.37
C HIS A 66 -2.58 -4.83 5.74
N SER A 67 -3.76 -4.97 5.14
CA SER A 67 -4.54 -3.86 4.57
C SER A 67 -5.58 -3.27 5.52
N ALA A 68 -5.76 -3.85 6.71
CA ALA A 68 -6.71 -3.41 7.73
C ALA A 68 -6.64 -1.90 8.04
N PRO A 69 -5.45 -1.24 8.10
CA PRO A 69 -5.39 0.21 8.28
C PRO A 69 -6.21 0.99 7.25
N VAL A 70 -6.17 0.58 5.98
CA VAL A 70 -6.89 1.27 4.91
C VAL A 70 -8.36 0.90 4.87
N PHE A 71 -8.74 -0.31 5.28
CA PHE A 71 -10.14 -0.70 5.33
C PHE A 71 -10.88 -0.02 6.47
N PHE A 72 -10.31 -0.01 7.67
CA PHE A 72 -11.07 0.30 8.89
C PHE A 72 -10.76 1.66 9.53
N ARG A 73 -9.63 2.32 9.22
CA ARG A 73 -9.36 3.66 9.78
C ARG A 73 -10.30 4.70 9.19
N LYS A 74 -10.78 5.63 10.03
CA LYS A 74 -11.59 6.79 9.61
C LYS A 74 -10.76 7.77 8.80
N ASP A 75 -9.55 8.06 9.28
CA ASP A 75 -8.57 8.82 8.52
C ASP A 75 -7.95 7.93 7.44
N LYS A 76 -8.10 8.36 6.19
CA LYS A 76 -7.61 7.67 4.99
C LYS A 76 -6.30 8.27 4.49
N THR A 77 -5.68 9.17 5.26
CA THR A 77 -4.40 9.77 4.91
C THR A 77 -3.29 8.73 4.98
N LEU A 78 -2.55 8.56 3.88
CA LEU A 78 -1.41 7.66 3.78
C LEU A 78 -0.14 8.35 4.27
N PHE A 79 0.03 9.60 3.84
CA PHE A 79 1.10 10.50 4.24
C PHE A 79 0.74 11.94 3.88
N GLU A 80 1.53 12.85 4.40
CA GLU A 80 1.41 14.29 4.19
C GLU A 80 2.65 14.83 3.50
N ILE A 81 2.46 15.82 2.64
CA ILE A 81 3.53 16.60 2.03
C ILE A 81 3.39 18.03 2.54
N VAL A 82 4.42 18.51 3.20
CA VAL A 82 4.57 19.93 3.56
C VAL A 82 5.49 20.55 2.50
N PRO A 83 4.97 21.35 1.55
CA PRO A 83 5.77 21.92 0.47
C PRO A 83 6.64 23.08 0.98
N GLY A 84 7.81 23.28 0.36
CA GLY A 84 8.71 24.39 0.64
C GLY A 84 10.18 23.98 0.74
N PRO A 85 11.11 24.95 0.84
CA PRO A 85 12.54 24.68 1.04
C PRO A 85 12.86 23.88 2.31
N ASP A 86 12.15 24.21 3.39
CA ASP A 86 12.18 23.46 4.67
C ASP A 86 11.02 22.45 4.75
N GLY A 87 10.49 22.06 3.59
CA GLY A 87 9.40 21.13 3.45
C GLY A 87 9.78 19.70 3.82
N ARG A 88 8.79 18.81 3.85
CA ARG A 88 8.97 17.41 4.25
C ARG A 88 7.87 16.50 3.75
N ILE A 89 8.18 15.22 3.69
CA ILE A 89 7.20 14.14 3.57
C ILE A 89 7.12 13.44 4.92
N GLN A 90 5.92 13.33 5.48
CA GLN A 90 5.72 12.71 6.78
C GLN A 90 4.56 11.70 6.78
N SER A 91 4.70 10.68 7.61
CA SER A 91 3.66 9.72 7.97
C SER A 91 3.71 9.50 9.48
N LYS A 92 2.78 8.72 10.03
CA LYS A 92 2.79 8.41 11.47
C LYS A 92 4.14 7.90 11.99
N ASP A 93 4.85 7.11 11.17
CA ASP A 93 6.05 6.39 11.60
C ASP A 93 7.33 6.92 10.91
N ASN A 94 7.23 7.87 9.98
CA ASN A 94 8.38 8.34 9.19
C ASN A 94 8.32 9.84 8.94
N TYR A 95 9.50 10.46 8.89
CA TYR A 95 9.69 11.88 8.63
C TYR A 95 10.92 12.04 7.73
N VAL A 96 10.80 12.75 6.61
CA VAL A 96 11.91 13.01 5.70
C VAL A 96 11.85 14.44 5.19
N GLU A 97 12.93 15.20 5.43
CA GLU A 97 13.04 16.57 4.92
C GLU A 97 13.27 16.57 3.42
N MET A 98 12.65 17.51 2.71
CA MET A 98 12.70 17.58 1.26
C MET A 98 14.12 17.71 0.73
N LYS A 99 14.96 18.49 1.43
CA LYS A 99 16.38 18.69 1.11
C LYS A 99 17.20 17.38 1.08
N ASP A 100 16.80 16.39 1.87
CA ASP A 100 17.46 15.09 1.99
C ASP A 100 16.96 14.07 0.97
N ILE A 101 15.88 14.38 0.25
CA ILE A 101 15.28 13.51 -0.75
C ILE A 101 16.05 13.63 -2.06
N LYS A 102 16.41 12.48 -2.63
CA LYS A 102 16.98 12.33 -3.97
C LYS A 102 15.89 11.98 -5.00
N ASP A 103 14.98 11.09 -4.64
CA ASP A 103 13.87 10.67 -5.49
C ASP A 103 12.76 10.02 -4.66
N VAL A 104 11.54 10.02 -5.20
CA VAL A 104 10.37 9.37 -4.60
C VAL A 104 9.58 8.65 -5.68
N ARG A 105 9.25 7.37 -5.46
CA ARG A 105 8.45 6.56 -6.41
C ARG A 105 7.60 5.53 -5.69
N ILE A 106 6.47 5.16 -6.27
CA ILE A 106 5.69 4.00 -5.84
C ILE A 106 6.25 2.77 -6.55
N GLN A 107 6.71 1.77 -5.79
CA GLN A 107 7.28 0.56 -6.37
C GLN A 107 7.13 -0.68 -5.46
N HIS A 108 7.09 -1.84 -6.10
CA HIS A 108 7.46 -3.11 -5.45
C HIS A 108 8.98 -3.17 -5.36
N LYS A 109 9.54 -3.20 -4.16
CA LYS A 109 10.95 -3.53 -4.02
C LYS A 109 11.19 -4.11 -2.64
N GLY A 110 11.94 -5.19 -2.50
CA GLY A 110 12.26 -5.79 -1.19
C GLY A 110 12.18 -7.31 -1.24
N VAL A 111 12.75 -7.97 -0.24
CA VAL A 111 12.85 -9.44 -0.17
C VAL A 111 11.79 -10.09 0.71
N SER A 112 10.98 -9.28 1.42
CA SER A 112 9.91 -9.80 2.28
C SER A 112 8.65 -10.09 1.49
N LEU A 113 7.84 -11.05 1.97
CA LEU A 113 6.54 -11.39 1.38
C LEU A 113 5.64 -10.15 1.22
N ARG A 114 5.63 -9.25 2.21
CA ARG A 114 4.93 -7.98 2.14
C ARG A 114 5.40 -7.13 0.95
N SER A 115 6.71 -7.02 0.73
CA SER A 115 7.26 -6.19 -0.35
C SER A 115 6.90 -6.71 -1.75
N TRP A 116 6.64 -8.02 -1.86
CA TRP A 116 6.21 -8.65 -3.09
C TRP A 116 4.72 -8.40 -3.38
N LEU A 117 3.89 -8.41 -2.34
CA LEU A 117 2.43 -8.24 -2.48
C LEU A 117 1.96 -6.77 -2.46
N TYR A 118 2.80 -5.84 -1.98
CA TYR A 118 2.42 -4.45 -1.78
C TYR A 118 3.34 -3.45 -2.47
N TYR A 119 2.73 -2.44 -3.07
CA TYR A 119 3.38 -1.20 -3.43
C TYR A 119 3.53 -0.33 -2.19
N ASP A 120 4.70 0.29 -2.05
CA ASP A 120 4.98 1.30 -1.04
C ASP A 120 5.49 2.56 -1.75
N LEU A 121 5.29 3.72 -1.12
CA LEU A 121 6.02 4.92 -1.46
C LEU A 121 7.46 4.75 -0.95
N VAL A 122 8.42 4.73 -1.87
CA VAL A 122 9.83 4.61 -1.54
C VAL A 122 10.51 5.96 -1.74
N ILE A 123 11.00 6.50 -0.64
CA ILE A 123 11.78 7.74 -0.58
C ILE A 123 13.26 7.34 -0.57
N PHE A 124 13.97 7.72 -1.62
CA PHE A 124 15.41 7.57 -1.73
C PHE A 124 16.06 8.83 -1.21
N THR A 125 16.91 8.72 -0.20
CA THR A 125 17.62 9.88 0.35
C THR A 125 18.96 10.08 -0.33
N LYS A 126 19.53 11.29 -0.21
CA LYS A 126 20.88 11.62 -0.69
C LYS A 126 21.96 10.81 0.01
N GLN A 127 21.69 10.33 1.23
CA GLN A 127 22.54 9.40 1.99
C GLN A 127 22.39 7.94 1.54
N ASN A 128 21.78 7.66 0.38
CA ASN A 128 21.49 6.33 -0.13
C ASN A 128 20.61 5.45 0.79
N LYS A 129 19.89 6.05 1.75
CA LYS A 129 18.90 5.33 2.57
C LYS A 129 17.58 5.23 1.81
N LYS A 130 16.81 4.19 2.12
CA LYS A 130 15.47 3.96 1.57
C LYS A 130 14.47 3.96 2.70
N ILE A 131 13.59 4.95 2.70
CA ILE A 131 12.50 5.07 3.66
C ILE A 131 11.22 4.67 2.94
N ARG A 132 10.35 3.92 3.61
CA ARG A 132 9.16 3.33 3.00
C ARG A 132 7.92 3.71 3.77
N ILE A 133 6.96 4.25 3.04
CA ILE A 133 5.64 4.56 3.57
C ILE A 133 4.64 3.61 2.90
N LYS A 134 3.83 2.95 3.74
CA LYS A 134 2.87 1.94 3.29
C LYS A 134 1.74 2.60 2.53
N THR A 135 1.52 2.20 1.27
CA THR A 135 0.39 2.69 0.46
C THR A 135 -0.69 1.64 0.22
N TYR A 136 -0.50 0.42 0.75
CA TYR A 136 -1.51 -0.65 0.82
C TYR A 136 -2.22 -0.94 -0.52
N ASN A 137 -1.54 -0.75 -1.65
CA ASN A 137 -2.09 -0.90 -3.01
C ASN A 137 -3.30 -0.01 -3.32
N VAL A 138 -3.49 1.10 -2.58
CA VAL A 138 -4.59 2.05 -2.80
C VAL A 138 -4.12 3.42 -3.28
N LEU A 139 -2.85 3.52 -3.68
CA LEU A 139 -2.28 4.67 -4.36
C LEU A 139 -1.40 4.15 -5.50
N HIS A 140 -1.76 4.48 -6.74
CA HIS A 140 -0.96 4.14 -7.93
C HIS A 140 -0.01 5.28 -8.31
N GLU A 141 1.06 4.94 -9.03
CA GLU A 141 2.04 5.93 -9.50
C GLU A 141 1.39 7.06 -10.31
N GLN A 142 0.39 6.75 -11.13
CA GLN A 142 -0.35 7.73 -11.93
C GLN A 142 -1.09 8.75 -11.06
N ASP A 143 -1.73 8.30 -9.97
CA ASP A 143 -2.42 9.17 -9.02
C ASP A 143 -1.42 9.99 -8.19
N PHE A 144 -0.22 9.46 -7.97
CA PHE A 144 0.85 10.11 -7.21
C PHE A 144 1.65 11.14 -8.03
N MET A 145 1.76 10.96 -9.35
CA MET A 145 2.56 11.80 -10.24
C MET A 145 2.29 13.31 -10.11
N PRO A 146 1.03 13.79 -10.04
CA PRO A 146 0.75 15.21 -9.82
C PRO A 146 1.35 15.72 -8.51
N TYR A 147 1.23 14.96 -7.41
CA TYR A 147 1.81 15.35 -6.13
C TYR A 147 3.33 15.43 -6.18
N LYS A 148 3.96 14.45 -6.83
CA LYS A 148 5.40 14.46 -7.05
C LYS A 148 5.82 15.68 -7.84
N ARG A 149 5.20 15.92 -9.00
CA ARG A 149 5.55 17.02 -9.90
C ARG A 149 5.35 18.40 -9.25
N ASP A 150 4.24 18.58 -8.54
CA ASP A 150 3.82 19.92 -8.12
C ASP A 150 4.32 20.27 -6.70
N TYR A 151 4.57 19.27 -5.84
CA TYR A 151 4.91 19.50 -4.42
C TYR A 151 6.22 18.88 -3.95
N ILE A 152 6.86 18.00 -4.73
CA ILE A 152 8.12 17.34 -4.35
C ILE A 152 9.26 17.79 -5.26
N THR A 153 9.13 17.54 -6.57
CA THR A 153 10.16 17.83 -7.58
C THR A 153 10.71 19.27 -7.53
N PRO A 154 9.90 20.33 -7.28
CA PRO A 154 10.42 21.69 -7.24
C PRO A 154 11.39 21.99 -6.09
N PHE A 155 11.46 21.10 -5.10
CA PHE A 155 12.18 21.30 -3.84
C PHE A 155 13.25 20.23 -3.57
N ILE A 156 13.40 19.27 -4.49
CA ILE A 156 14.51 18.30 -4.46
C ILE A 156 15.57 18.77 -5.45
N ASN A 157 16.81 18.89 -4.97
CA ASN A 157 18.00 19.23 -5.77
C ASN A 157 18.82 17.99 -6.06
#